data_AF-A0A3C1RAK3-F1
#
_entry.id   AF-A0A3C1RAK3-F1
#
_cell.length_a   1.000
_cell.length_b   1.000
_cell.length_c   1.000
_cell.angle_alpha   90.00
_cell.angle_beta   90.00
_cell.angle_gamma   90.00
#
_symmetry.space_group_name_H-M   'P 1'
#
loop_
_entity.id
_entity.type
_entity.pdbx_description
1 polymer ?
#
loop_
_entity_poly.entity_id
_entity_poly.type
_entity_poly.pdbx_seq_one_letter_code
_entity_poly.pdbx_strand_id
1 'polypeptide(L)'
;MELKLIRKEIEGRQIEVYTESKKFILAGKKGDVKNTLENYGAVVKKFNKEQDVYLLIGRDFFVSGNYSYINRNYLFEDELLENYLSLSFFPNLKRDFYNMIRSLLQREDLYIHYFSIGKPLSNEDFDKYEKKLKRKIPSAVKEFYSLFGHIQILWDYKEPYMDRRVRAGKAWNLDAYDNHIGSIQILPLKTVLFEKWDAHFDVDDDLKIFDFYSEYNMIALDLNSDDDPTLYKGDNYGNSFTDHSTMSFTDYVSLTLNLHGLRERGGYFVHFSSNNHSKTKLGDAIKKSSEIPSR
;
A
#
# COMPACT_ATOMS: atom_id res chain seq x y z
N MET A 1 -14.04 7.42 15.19
CA MET A 1 -13.42 8.62 14.59
C MET A 1 -14.39 9.19 13.56
N GLU A 2 -14.90 10.39 13.81
CA GLU A 2 -15.73 11.12 12.85
C GLU A 2 -14.81 11.72 11.78
N LEU A 3 -15.10 11.45 10.52
CA LEU A 3 -14.25 11.87 9.41
C LEU A 3 -14.69 13.26 8.94
N LYS A 4 -13.77 14.22 8.98
CA LYS A 4 -14.04 15.60 8.57
C LYS A 4 -13.40 15.89 7.23
N LEU A 5 -14.16 16.55 6.37
CA LEU A 5 -13.74 16.94 5.03
C LEU A 5 -13.03 18.29 5.03
N ILE A 6 -11.94 18.38 4.28
CA ILE A 6 -11.18 19.60 4.08
C ILE A 6 -11.84 20.38 2.93
N ARG A 7 -12.69 21.36 3.27
CA ARG A 7 -13.45 22.14 2.27
C ARG A 7 -12.56 22.77 1.18
N LYS A 8 -11.40 23.31 1.54
CA LYS A 8 -10.45 23.92 0.58
C LYS A 8 -9.89 22.92 -0.47
N GLU A 9 -9.92 21.62 -0.18
CA GLU A 9 -9.50 20.57 -1.12
C GLU A 9 -10.63 20.15 -2.07
N ILE A 10 -11.83 20.68 -1.90
CA ILE A 10 -13.05 20.28 -2.65
C ILE A 10 -13.66 21.47 -3.39
N GLU A 11 -13.81 22.61 -2.71
CA GLU A 11 -14.54 23.78 -3.20
C GLU A 11 -13.95 24.30 -4.53
N GLY A 12 -14.82 24.50 -5.53
CA GLY A 12 -14.46 24.99 -6.85
C GLY A 12 -13.80 23.96 -7.79
N ARG A 13 -13.51 22.74 -7.33
CA ARG A 13 -12.90 21.70 -8.17
C ARG A 13 -13.92 21.04 -9.09
N GLN A 14 -13.47 20.70 -10.30
CA GLN A 14 -14.20 19.80 -11.18
C GLN A 14 -13.76 18.36 -10.90
N ILE A 15 -14.69 17.50 -10.50
CA ILE A 15 -14.39 16.15 -10.05
C ILE A 15 -15.21 15.13 -10.85
N GLU A 16 -14.53 14.12 -11.38
CA GLU A 16 -15.14 12.90 -11.90
C GLU A 16 -14.96 11.78 -10.86
N VAL A 17 -16.06 11.13 -10.45
CA VAL A 17 -15.98 9.97 -9.55
C VAL A 17 -15.60 8.73 -10.36
N TYR A 18 -14.47 8.12 -10.04
CA TYR A 18 -13.97 6.98 -10.81
C TYR A 18 -14.96 5.81 -10.81
N THR A 19 -15.29 5.32 -12.00
CA THR A 19 -16.36 4.34 -12.15
C THR A 19 -16.00 2.99 -11.52
N GLU A 20 -14.74 2.59 -11.62
CA GLU A 20 -14.25 1.29 -11.12
C GLU A 20 -13.99 1.28 -9.61
N SER A 21 -13.99 2.44 -8.95
CA SER A 21 -13.91 2.51 -7.49
C SER A 21 -15.17 1.91 -6.86
N LYS A 22 -14.97 0.87 -6.07
CA LYS A 22 -16.02 0.07 -5.42
C LYS A 22 -16.35 0.56 -4.02
N LYS A 23 -15.40 1.17 -3.33
CA LYS A 23 -15.56 1.63 -1.94
C LYS A 23 -15.09 3.07 -1.80
N PHE A 24 -15.98 3.88 -1.24
CA PHE A 24 -15.74 5.26 -0.85
C PHE A 24 -16.05 5.39 0.64
N ILE A 25 -15.19 6.09 1.36
CA ILE A 25 -15.41 6.48 2.76
C ILE A 25 -16.31 7.71 2.84
N LEU A 26 -16.20 8.65 1.90
CA LEU A 26 -16.90 9.94 1.87
C LEU A 26 -18.40 9.79 2.06
N ALA A 27 -18.93 8.73 1.45
CA ALA A 27 -20.26 8.30 1.68
C ALA A 27 -20.31 6.80 1.41
N GLY A 28 -20.84 6.02 2.35
CA GLY A 28 -20.81 4.55 2.29
C GLY A 28 -21.44 3.93 1.03
N LYS A 29 -22.08 4.74 0.16
CA LYS A 29 -22.55 4.36 -1.18
C LYS A 29 -22.09 5.38 -2.23
N LYS A 30 -21.75 4.88 -3.42
CA LYS A 30 -21.26 5.68 -4.56
C LYS A 30 -22.20 6.83 -4.98
N GLY A 31 -23.52 6.64 -4.89
CA GLY A 31 -24.50 7.67 -5.21
C GLY A 31 -24.46 8.87 -4.26
N ASP A 32 -24.07 8.64 -3.01
CA ASP A 32 -24.02 9.66 -1.97
C ASP A 32 -22.71 10.47 -2.03
N VAL A 33 -21.65 9.91 -2.63
CA VAL A 33 -20.35 10.59 -2.82
C VAL A 33 -20.53 11.86 -3.64
N LYS A 34 -21.34 11.79 -4.72
CA LYS A 34 -21.66 12.96 -5.54
C LYS A 34 -22.29 14.07 -4.69
N ASN A 35 -23.35 13.75 -3.95
CA ASN A 35 -24.07 14.72 -3.13
C ASN A 35 -23.16 15.33 -2.07
N THR A 36 -22.31 14.53 -1.43
CA THR A 36 -21.32 15.01 -0.47
C THR A 36 -20.36 16.00 -1.12
N LEU A 37 -19.79 15.71 -2.29
CA LEU A 37 -18.87 16.62 -2.97
C LEU A 37 -19.55 17.92 -3.39
N GLU A 38 -20.75 17.85 -3.96
CA GLU A 38 -21.53 19.04 -4.37
C GLU A 38 -21.91 19.92 -3.17
N ASN A 39 -22.27 19.32 -2.03
CA ASN A 39 -22.55 20.05 -0.79
C ASN A 39 -21.33 20.80 -0.24
N TYR A 40 -20.11 20.37 -0.59
CA TYR A 40 -18.86 21.02 -0.24
C TYR A 40 -18.34 21.95 -1.35
N GLY A 41 -19.15 22.21 -2.39
CA GLY A 41 -18.87 23.21 -3.43
C GLY A 41 -18.08 22.70 -4.63
N ALA A 42 -17.94 21.38 -4.83
CA ALA A 42 -17.38 20.83 -6.06
C ALA A 42 -18.41 20.76 -7.19
N VAL A 43 -17.91 20.73 -8.44
CA VAL A 43 -18.71 20.43 -9.63
C VAL A 43 -18.44 19.00 -10.06
N VAL A 44 -19.42 18.10 -9.87
CA VAL A 44 -19.25 16.68 -10.24
C VAL A 44 -19.64 16.45 -11.70
N LYS A 45 -18.68 16.03 -12.52
CA LYS A 45 -18.86 15.77 -13.95
C LYS A 45 -19.04 14.27 -14.23
N LYS A 46 -19.73 13.95 -15.32
CA LYS A 46 -19.71 12.61 -15.92
C LYS A 46 -18.57 12.56 -16.93
N PHE A 47 -17.80 11.48 -16.93
CA PHE A 47 -16.73 11.12 -17.87
C PHE A 47 -16.20 12.28 -18.72
N ASN A 48 -15.12 12.92 -18.27
CA ASN A 48 -14.53 14.06 -18.94
C ASN A 48 -13.01 13.88 -19.06
N LYS A 49 -12.46 13.90 -20.27
CA LYS A 49 -11.02 13.76 -20.53
C LYS A 49 -10.24 15.07 -20.45
N GLU A 50 -10.89 16.18 -20.11
CA GLU A 50 -10.23 17.47 -19.91
C GLU A 50 -9.20 17.41 -18.77
N GLN A 51 -8.09 18.12 -18.96
CA GLN A 51 -6.97 18.09 -18.02
C GLN A 51 -7.28 18.78 -16.68
N ASP A 52 -8.27 19.66 -16.61
CA ASP A 52 -8.66 20.37 -15.40
C ASP A 52 -9.64 19.58 -14.51
N VAL A 53 -10.03 18.36 -14.90
CA VAL A 53 -10.92 17.49 -14.13
C VAL A 53 -10.13 16.47 -13.32
N TYR A 54 -10.33 16.49 -12.00
CA TYR A 54 -9.77 15.49 -11.09
C TYR A 54 -10.57 14.19 -11.16
N LEU A 55 -9.89 13.07 -11.37
CA LEU A 55 -10.45 11.74 -11.20
C LEU A 55 -10.32 11.32 -9.73
N LEU A 56 -11.45 11.26 -9.03
CA LEU A 56 -11.51 10.84 -7.63
C LEU A 56 -11.41 9.32 -7.52
N ILE A 57 -10.34 8.87 -6.88
CA ILE A 57 -10.04 7.46 -6.62
C ILE A 57 -10.44 7.10 -5.18
N GLY A 58 -11.35 6.14 -5.05
CA GLY A 58 -11.72 5.54 -3.75
C GLY A 58 -10.68 4.55 -3.22
N ARG A 59 -10.94 3.94 -2.06
CA ARG A 59 -9.98 3.02 -1.40
C ARG A 59 -9.82 1.65 -2.05
N ASP A 60 -10.74 1.24 -2.92
CA ASP A 60 -10.76 -0.10 -3.53
C ASP A 60 -11.23 0.04 -4.97
N PHE A 61 -10.41 -0.38 -5.91
CA PHE A 61 -10.79 -0.56 -7.30
C PHE A 61 -10.08 -1.77 -7.92
N PHE A 62 -10.76 -2.36 -8.89
CA PHE A 62 -10.20 -3.39 -9.75
C PHE A 62 -10.47 -2.95 -11.17
N VAL A 63 -9.41 -2.84 -11.99
CA VAL A 63 -9.59 -2.45 -13.38
C VAL A 63 -9.83 -3.71 -14.20
N SER A 64 -11.01 -3.80 -14.82
CA SER A 64 -11.29 -4.79 -15.86
C SER A 64 -11.15 -4.13 -17.25
N GLY A 65 -9.91 -3.90 -17.67
CA GLY A 65 -9.57 -3.72 -19.09
C GLY A 65 -9.88 -2.37 -19.75
N ASN A 66 -10.02 -1.26 -19.00
CA ASN A 66 -10.32 0.04 -19.62
C ASN A 66 -9.20 1.07 -19.46
N TYR A 67 -8.56 1.41 -20.58
CA TYR A 67 -7.35 2.25 -20.72
C TYR A 67 -7.61 3.77 -20.64
N SER A 68 -8.86 4.18 -20.39
CA SER A 68 -9.35 5.55 -20.59
C SER A 68 -8.92 6.56 -19.51
N TYR A 69 -8.13 6.14 -18.52
CA TYR A 69 -7.85 6.91 -17.32
C TYR A 69 -6.36 7.16 -17.06
N ILE A 70 -5.49 6.92 -18.06
CA ILE A 70 -4.04 7.21 -17.98
C ILE A 70 -3.82 8.73 -18.08
N ASN A 71 -2.78 9.24 -17.40
CA ASN A 71 -2.35 10.65 -17.47
C ASN A 71 -3.46 11.65 -17.12
N ARG A 72 -4.26 11.31 -16.09
CA ARG A 72 -5.31 12.16 -15.52
C ARG A 72 -4.79 12.85 -14.26
N ASN A 73 -5.47 13.92 -13.84
CA ASN A 73 -5.26 14.47 -12.51
C ASN A 73 -5.94 13.58 -11.47
N TYR A 74 -5.18 12.83 -10.69
CA TYR A 74 -5.74 11.93 -9.66
C TYR A 74 -5.86 12.63 -8.31
N LEU A 75 -7.03 12.46 -7.70
CA LEU A 75 -7.34 12.89 -6.35
C LEU A 75 -7.74 11.64 -5.56
N PHE A 76 -7.01 11.31 -4.51
CA PHE A 76 -7.38 10.18 -3.66
C PHE A 76 -8.35 10.67 -2.60
N GLU A 77 -9.39 9.90 -2.36
CA GLU A 77 -10.44 10.23 -1.40
C GLU A 77 -9.89 10.61 -0.02
N ASP A 78 -8.87 9.90 0.43
CA ASP A 78 -8.22 10.12 1.71
C ASP A 78 -7.55 11.50 1.83
N GLU A 79 -7.16 12.13 0.72
CA GLU A 79 -6.58 13.48 0.71
C GLU A 79 -7.63 14.58 0.94
N LEU A 80 -8.91 14.23 0.80
CA LEU A 80 -10.02 15.12 1.14
C LEU A 80 -10.33 15.14 2.63
N LEU A 81 -9.76 14.22 3.39
CA LEU A 81 -10.06 14.02 4.81
C LEU A 81 -8.98 14.68 5.68
N GLU A 82 -9.42 15.39 6.71
CA GLU A 82 -8.53 15.95 7.72
C GLU A 82 -7.72 14.84 8.39
N ASN A 83 -6.39 14.96 8.33
CA ASN A 83 -5.49 14.06 9.02
C ASN A 83 -4.95 14.75 10.27
N TYR A 84 -5.44 14.34 11.43
CA TYR A 84 -5.03 14.87 12.73
C TYR A 84 -3.85 14.10 13.35
N LEU A 85 -3.34 13.07 12.67
CA LEU A 85 -2.28 12.23 13.20
C LEU A 85 -0.93 12.94 13.05
N SER A 86 -0.30 13.23 14.18
CA SER A 86 1.13 13.57 14.23
C SER A 86 1.93 12.26 14.26
N LEU A 87 2.60 11.95 13.15
CA LEU A 87 3.36 10.72 12.98
C LEU A 87 4.85 10.99 13.19
N SER A 88 5.47 10.27 14.11
CA SER A 88 6.88 10.43 14.49
C SER A 88 7.79 9.62 13.57
N PHE A 89 7.38 8.39 13.24
CA PHE A 89 8.15 7.48 12.39
C PHE A 89 7.90 7.77 10.91
N PHE A 90 6.68 8.17 10.56
CA PHE A 90 6.33 8.41 9.16
C PHE A 90 5.62 9.75 8.91
N PRO A 91 6.30 10.90 9.10
CA PRO A 91 5.68 12.22 8.99
C PRO A 91 5.07 12.51 7.61
N ASN A 92 5.54 11.85 6.54
CA ASN A 92 5.11 12.10 5.17
C ASN A 92 4.47 10.88 4.47
N LEU A 93 4.22 9.76 5.18
CA LEU A 93 3.92 8.48 4.54
C LEU A 93 2.77 8.53 3.55
N LYS A 94 1.67 9.14 3.99
CA LYS A 94 0.43 9.23 3.21
C LYS A 94 0.65 9.97 1.90
N ARG A 95 1.39 11.09 1.96
CA ARG A 95 1.76 11.88 0.78
C ARG A 95 2.65 11.08 -0.16
N ASP A 96 3.72 10.49 0.39
CA ASP A 96 4.73 9.79 -0.42
C ASP A 96 4.13 8.54 -1.09
N PHE A 97 3.26 7.83 -0.38
CA PHE A 97 2.46 6.74 -0.93
C PHE A 97 1.57 7.20 -2.07
N TYR A 98 0.75 8.24 -1.92
CA TYR A 98 -0.13 8.69 -3.01
C TYR A 98 0.65 9.25 -4.20
N ASN A 99 1.81 9.88 -3.98
CA ASN A 99 2.70 10.29 -5.07
C ASN A 99 3.24 9.09 -5.84
N MET A 100 3.63 8.02 -5.15
CA MET A 100 4.03 6.75 -5.78
C MET A 100 2.88 6.18 -6.63
N ILE A 101 1.64 6.19 -6.14
CA ILE A 101 0.48 5.71 -6.94
C ILE A 101 0.21 6.60 -8.15
N ARG A 102 0.30 7.93 -8.01
CA ARG A 102 0.18 8.85 -9.15
C ARG A 102 1.22 8.55 -10.22
N SER A 103 2.47 8.35 -9.81
CA SER A 103 3.57 7.97 -10.71
C SER A 103 3.24 6.69 -11.48
N LEU A 104 2.75 5.65 -10.80
CA LEU A 104 2.31 4.42 -11.45
C LEU A 104 1.13 4.62 -12.42
N LEU A 105 0.12 5.40 -12.03
CA LEU A 105 -1.07 5.65 -12.87
C LEU A 105 -0.77 6.56 -14.09
N GLN A 106 0.25 7.41 -13.99
CA GLN A 106 0.70 8.27 -15.09
C GLN A 106 1.47 7.51 -16.18
N ARG A 107 1.97 6.30 -15.88
CA ARG A 107 2.74 5.51 -16.84
C ARG A 107 1.86 4.88 -17.92
N GLU A 108 2.15 5.24 -19.17
CA GLU A 108 1.45 4.70 -20.34
C GLU A 108 1.78 3.23 -20.61
N ASP A 109 2.91 2.74 -20.12
CA ASP A 109 3.35 1.36 -20.30
C ASP A 109 2.95 0.43 -19.15
N LEU A 110 2.34 0.95 -18.07
CA LEU A 110 1.89 0.16 -16.92
C LEU A 110 0.37 0.01 -16.82
N TYR A 111 -0.05 -1.07 -16.20
CA TYR A 111 -1.43 -1.38 -15.89
C TYR A 111 -1.57 -1.83 -14.43
N ILE A 112 -2.34 -1.07 -13.64
CA ILE A 112 -2.70 -1.44 -12.27
C ILE A 112 -3.93 -2.35 -12.32
N HIS A 113 -3.75 -3.63 -11.97
CA HIS A 113 -4.81 -4.63 -11.92
C HIS A 113 -5.72 -4.43 -10.72
N TYR A 114 -5.12 -4.16 -9.57
CA TYR A 114 -5.81 -4.09 -8.30
C TYR A 114 -5.20 -3.01 -7.42
N PHE A 115 -6.07 -2.32 -6.70
CA PHE A 115 -5.70 -1.34 -5.70
C PHE A 115 -6.69 -1.41 -4.55
N SER A 116 -6.19 -1.59 -3.34
CA SER A 116 -6.98 -1.67 -2.12
C SER A 116 -6.19 -1.16 -0.93
N ILE A 117 -6.81 -0.26 -0.18
CA ILE A 117 -6.28 0.27 1.07
C ILE A 117 -7.32 0.02 2.14
N GLY A 118 -6.89 -0.61 3.24
CA GLY A 118 -7.73 -0.92 4.39
C GLY A 118 -8.26 0.30 5.11
N LYS A 119 -9.20 0.14 6.03
CA LYS A 119 -9.66 1.26 6.86
C LYS A 119 -8.59 1.62 7.90
N PRO A 120 -8.32 2.91 8.17
CA PRO A 120 -7.50 3.36 9.29
C PRO A 120 -7.93 2.69 10.60
N LEU A 121 -6.96 2.17 11.37
CA LEU A 121 -7.21 1.63 12.70
C LEU A 121 -7.21 2.73 13.77
N SER A 122 -8.13 2.63 14.73
CA SER A 122 -8.22 3.52 15.89
C SER A 122 -7.42 3.00 17.08
N ASN A 123 -7.25 3.86 18.11
CA ASN A 123 -6.70 3.43 19.39
C ASN A 123 -7.51 2.27 20.01
N GLU A 124 -8.83 2.27 19.85
CA GLU A 124 -9.71 1.20 20.34
C GLU A 124 -9.42 -0.14 19.63
N ASP A 125 -9.10 -0.10 18.33
CA ASP A 125 -8.69 -1.29 17.57
C ASP A 125 -7.36 -1.84 18.10
N PHE A 126 -6.38 -0.96 18.36
CA PHE A 126 -5.09 -1.36 18.91
C PHE A 126 -5.21 -1.91 20.34
N ASP A 127 -5.94 -1.23 21.23
CA ASP A 127 -6.15 -1.68 22.61
C ASP A 127 -6.77 -3.09 22.64
N LYS A 128 -7.73 -3.34 21.74
CA LYS A 128 -8.34 -4.66 21.58
C LYS A 128 -7.33 -5.71 21.13
N TYR A 129 -6.47 -5.38 20.18
CA TYR A 129 -5.45 -6.31 19.67
C TYR A 129 -4.35 -6.56 20.69
N GLU A 130 -3.82 -5.52 21.34
CA GLU A 130 -2.80 -5.60 22.39
C GLU A 130 -3.30 -6.43 23.59
N LYS A 131 -4.57 -6.25 24.00
CA LYS A 131 -5.20 -7.08 25.05
C LYS A 131 -5.26 -8.56 24.68
N LYS A 132 -5.59 -8.89 23.42
CA LYS A 132 -5.65 -10.27 22.94
C LYS A 132 -4.25 -10.87 22.81
N LEU A 133 -3.30 -10.09 22.31
CA LEU A 133 -1.90 -10.46 22.11
C LEU A 133 -1.14 -10.55 23.45
N LYS A 134 -1.65 -9.92 24.52
CA LYS A 134 -1.02 -9.77 25.84
C LYS A 134 0.33 -9.05 25.79
N ARG A 135 0.49 -8.13 24.84
CA ARG A 135 1.65 -7.26 24.68
C ARG A 135 1.30 -6.05 23.82
N LYS A 136 2.17 -5.04 23.87
CA LYS A 136 2.06 -3.84 23.03
C LYS A 136 2.43 -4.15 21.59
N ILE A 137 1.80 -3.44 20.66
CA ILE A 137 2.19 -3.40 19.25
C ILE A 137 3.21 -2.25 19.12
N PRO A 138 4.33 -2.45 18.40
CA PRO A 138 5.32 -1.40 18.18
C PRO A 138 4.71 -0.11 17.61
N SER A 139 5.23 1.05 18.05
CA SER A 139 4.66 2.35 17.73
C SER A 139 4.69 2.68 16.23
N ALA A 140 5.78 2.35 15.52
CA ALA A 140 5.87 2.52 14.07
C ALA A 140 4.81 1.69 13.32
N VAL A 141 4.55 0.46 13.78
CA VAL A 141 3.50 -0.40 13.20
C VAL A 141 2.13 0.23 13.41
N LYS A 142 1.83 0.74 14.61
CA LYS A 142 0.58 1.45 14.86
C LYS A 142 0.41 2.67 13.97
N GLU A 143 1.45 3.50 13.81
CA GLU A 143 1.42 4.66 12.91
C GLU A 143 1.08 4.27 11.46
N PHE A 144 1.73 3.24 10.93
CA PHE A 144 1.43 2.73 9.59
C PHE A 144 -0.04 2.28 9.45
N TYR A 145 -0.50 1.44 10.39
CA TYR A 145 -1.86 0.88 10.33
C TYR A 145 -2.96 1.90 10.66
N SER A 146 -2.64 2.98 11.37
CA SER A 146 -3.52 4.15 11.53
C SER A 146 -3.73 4.95 10.25
N LEU A 147 -2.88 4.77 9.22
CA LEU A 147 -3.09 5.40 7.92
C LEU A 147 -3.82 4.47 6.95
N PHE A 148 -3.37 3.22 6.86
CA PHE A 148 -3.77 2.37 5.75
C PHE A 148 -4.55 1.12 6.14
N GLY A 149 -4.44 0.58 7.36
CA GLY A 149 -5.12 -0.67 7.74
C GLY A 149 -4.63 -1.95 7.03
N HIS A 150 -4.38 -1.88 5.71
CA HIS A 150 -3.69 -2.83 4.83
C HIS A 150 -3.35 -2.11 3.52
N ILE A 151 -2.45 -2.64 2.71
CA ILE A 151 -2.20 -2.16 1.33
C ILE A 151 -2.12 -3.37 0.41
N GLN A 152 -2.91 -3.36 -0.66
CA GLN A 152 -2.83 -4.35 -1.72
C GLN A 152 -2.84 -3.65 -3.08
N ILE A 153 -1.74 -3.69 -3.80
CA ILE A 153 -1.58 -3.08 -5.11
C ILE A 153 -0.84 -4.05 -6.00
N LEU A 154 -1.35 -4.28 -7.20
CA LEU A 154 -0.78 -5.21 -8.19
C LEU A 154 -0.73 -4.52 -9.56
N TRP A 155 0.42 -4.54 -10.22
CA TRP A 155 0.60 -3.92 -11.53
C TRP A 155 1.61 -4.64 -12.42
N ASP A 156 1.39 -4.53 -13.74
CA ASP A 156 2.22 -5.13 -14.80
C ASP A 156 2.47 -4.13 -15.95
N TYR A 157 3.38 -4.46 -16.87
CA TYR A 157 3.51 -3.79 -18.16
C TYR A 157 2.28 -4.09 -19.03
N LYS A 158 1.82 -3.10 -19.80
CA LYS A 158 0.86 -3.31 -20.88
C LYS A 158 1.51 -4.23 -21.93
N GLU A 159 0.72 -5.17 -22.46
CA GLU A 159 0.96 -6.03 -23.65
C GLU A 159 2.12 -5.58 -24.57
N PRO A 160 2.96 -6.51 -25.09
CA PRO A 160 2.45 -7.72 -25.76
C PRO A 160 2.90 -9.08 -25.18
N TYR A 161 3.53 -9.13 -24.00
CA TYR A 161 4.25 -10.34 -23.58
C TYR A 161 3.65 -11.14 -22.42
N MET A 162 2.39 -10.90 -22.05
CA MET A 162 1.72 -11.67 -21.01
C MET A 162 0.23 -11.83 -21.35
N ASP A 163 -0.14 -12.96 -21.95
CA ASP A 163 -1.53 -13.45 -21.95
C ASP A 163 -1.89 -13.81 -20.50
N ARG A 164 -2.20 -12.79 -19.70
CA ARG A 164 -2.55 -12.96 -18.30
C ARG A 164 -4.05 -12.80 -18.16
N ARG A 165 -4.72 -13.94 -18.25
CA ARG A 165 -6.06 -14.19 -17.67
C ARG A 165 -6.03 -14.20 -16.13
N VAL A 166 -5.13 -13.41 -15.54
CA VAL A 166 -4.95 -13.31 -14.10
C VAL A 166 -5.95 -12.31 -13.59
N ARG A 167 -6.99 -12.84 -12.95
CA ARG A 167 -7.96 -12.04 -12.22
C ARG A 167 -7.49 -12.01 -10.78
N ALA A 168 -7.21 -10.81 -10.26
CA ALA A 168 -6.99 -10.65 -8.84
C ALA A 168 -8.13 -11.36 -8.07
N GLY A 169 -7.77 -12.35 -7.27
CA GLY A 169 -8.72 -13.13 -6.50
C GLY A 169 -9.30 -12.27 -5.38
N LYS A 170 -10.47 -12.65 -4.85
CA LYS A 170 -10.95 -12.06 -3.58
C LYS A 170 -10.11 -12.50 -2.36
N ALA A 171 -9.14 -13.39 -2.57
CA ALA A 171 -8.31 -13.98 -1.53
C ALA A 171 -6.84 -13.74 -1.87
N TRP A 172 -6.09 -13.21 -0.90
CA TRP A 172 -4.64 -12.96 -0.95
C TRP A 172 -3.83 -14.13 -1.52
N ASN A 173 -4.33 -15.36 -1.34
CA ASN A 173 -3.67 -16.57 -1.80
C ASN A 173 -3.64 -16.70 -3.33
N LEU A 174 -4.61 -16.17 -4.09
CA LEU A 174 -4.61 -16.28 -5.55
C LEU A 174 -3.58 -15.30 -6.18
N ASP A 175 -3.41 -14.13 -5.58
CA ASP A 175 -2.56 -13.05 -6.10
C ASP A 175 -1.06 -13.29 -5.83
N ALA A 176 -0.74 -14.19 -4.91
CA ALA A 176 0.65 -14.53 -4.56
C ALA A 176 1.32 -15.53 -5.52
N TYR A 177 0.52 -16.31 -6.26
CA TYR A 177 1.00 -17.21 -7.30
C TYR A 177 1.25 -16.50 -8.64
N ASP A 178 0.75 -15.26 -8.79
CA ASP A 178 0.84 -14.51 -10.04
C ASP A 178 2.06 -13.59 -10.11
N ASN A 179 2.75 -13.65 -11.25
CA ASN A 179 4.06 -13.05 -11.45
C ASN A 179 3.99 -11.54 -11.78
N HIS A 180 3.29 -10.72 -10.98
CA HIS A 180 3.24 -9.28 -11.22
C HIS A 180 4.64 -8.64 -11.20
N ILE A 181 4.86 -7.61 -12.03
CA ILE A 181 6.11 -6.84 -12.09
C ILE A 181 6.30 -6.03 -10.81
N GLY A 182 5.22 -5.41 -10.33
CA GLY A 182 5.21 -4.76 -9.03
C GLY A 182 4.00 -5.16 -8.21
N SER A 183 4.24 -5.34 -6.91
CA SER A 183 3.22 -5.71 -5.95
C SER A 183 3.56 -5.18 -4.55
N ILE A 184 2.58 -4.61 -3.87
CA ILE A 184 2.64 -4.31 -2.43
C ILE A 184 1.46 -5.04 -1.81
N GLN A 185 1.72 -5.98 -0.90
CA GLN A 185 0.68 -6.86 -0.34
C GLN A 185 0.81 -6.91 1.19
N ILE A 186 0.79 -5.73 1.80
CA ILE A 186 0.83 -5.56 3.24
C ILE A 186 -0.52 -5.99 3.82
N LEU A 187 -0.49 -7.07 4.59
CA LEU A 187 -1.67 -7.73 5.12
C LEU A 187 -2.39 -6.88 6.19
N PRO A 188 -3.70 -7.09 6.42
CA PRO A 188 -4.41 -6.48 7.53
C PRO A 188 -3.76 -6.83 8.87
N LEU A 189 -3.64 -5.87 9.78
CA LEU A 189 -2.95 -6.08 11.06
C LEU A 189 -3.50 -7.28 11.85
N LYS A 190 -4.82 -7.48 11.85
CA LYS A 190 -5.44 -8.64 12.50
C LYS A 190 -4.89 -9.97 11.96
N THR A 191 -4.66 -10.06 10.65
CA THR A 191 -4.08 -11.24 10.01
C THR A 191 -2.62 -11.38 10.42
N VAL A 192 -1.82 -10.30 10.32
CA VAL A 192 -0.42 -10.30 10.75
C VAL A 192 -0.27 -10.80 12.18
N LEU A 193 -1.08 -10.29 13.12
CA LEU A 193 -0.92 -10.59 14.54
C LEU A 193 -1.40 -11.98 14.96
N PHE A 194 -2.37 -12.58 14.27
CA PHE A 194 -3.11 -13.73 14.78
C PHE A 194 -3.23 -14.92 13.83
N GLU A 195 -2.94 -14.74 12.54
CA GLU A 195 -2.91 -15.88 11.61
C GLU A 195 -1.68 -16.73 11.91
N LYS A 196 -1.88 -18.05 11.98
CA LYS A 196 -0.79 -19.00 12.11
C LYS A 196 -0.41 -19.49 10.73
N TRP A 197 0.87 -19.38 10.43
CA TRP A 197 1.45 -19.74 9.14
C TRP A 197 2.31 -21.02 9.22
N ASP A 198 2.34 -21.63 10.41
CA ASP A 198 3.09 -22.85 10.78
C ASP A 198 2.74 -24.09 9.93
N ALA A 199 1.52 -24.16 9.41
CA ALA A 199 1.11 -25.21 8.48
C ALA A 199 1.71 -25.06 7.06
N HIS A 200 2.28 -23.89 6.75
CA HIS A 200 2.70 -23.52 5.41
C HIS A 200 4.18 -23.10 5.33
N PHE A 201 4.76 -22.61 6.43
CA PHE A 201 6.11 -22.03 6.47
C PHE A 201 6.80 -22.34 7.81
N ASP A 202 8.12 -22.55 7.79
CA ASP A 202 8.96 -22.72 8.98
C ASP A 202 9.33 -21.34 9.55
N VAL A 203 8.42 -20.84 10.39
CA VAL A 203 8.47 -19.49 10.96
C VAL A 203 8.60 -19.66 12.47
N ASP A 204 9.67 -19.11 13.05
CA ASP A 204 9.82 -19.01 14.51
C ASP A 204 8.54 -18.39 15.13
N ASP A 205 8.11 -18.91 16.29
CA ASP A 205 6.78 -18.64 16.88
C ASP A 205 6.40 -17.14 16.99
N ASP A 206 7.38 -16.24 17.07
CA ASP A 206 7.17 -14.81 17.25
C ASP A 206 7.22 -13.97 15.96
N LEU A 207 7.68 -14.53 14.85
CA LEU A 207 7.67 -13.87 13.55
C LEU A 207 6.25 -13.85 12.96
N LYS A 208 5.90 -12.74 12.31
CA LYS A 208 4.57 -12.52 11.73
C LYS A 208 4.67 -12.07 10.29
N ILE A 209 4.09 -12.82 9.35
CA ILE A 209 4.08 -12.42 7.94
C ILE A 209 3.33 -11.09 7.79
N PHE A 210 4.03 -10.09 7.28
CA PHE A 210 3.58 -8.70 7.17
C PHE A 210 3.27 -8.30 5.72
N ASP A 211 4.21 -8.55 4.80
CA ASP A 211 4.06 -8.27 3.37
C ASP A 211 4.28 -9.57 2.57
N PHE A 212 3.24 -9.99 1.86
CA PHE A 212 3.17 -11.27 1.15
C PHE A 212 3.02 -11.03 -0.35
N TYR A 213 4.07 -10.48 -0.97
CA TYR A 213 3.97 -9.95 -2.33
C TYR A 213 4.29 -10.96 -3.44
N SER A 214 4.81 -12.14 -3.08
CA SER A 214 4.79 -13.36 -3.90
C SER A 214 5.04 -14.59 -3.02
N GLU A 215 4.67 -15.79 -3.47
CA GLU A 215 5.06 -17.04 -2.78
C GLU A 215 6.58 -17.15 -2.57
N TYR A 216 7.39 -16.47 -3.39
CA TYR A 216 8.85 -16.52 -3.30
C TYR A 216 9.47 -15.45 -2.38
N ASN A 217 8.71 -14.42 -2.03
CA ASN A 217 9.21 -13.25 -1.33
C ASN A 217 8.20 -12.80 -0.29
N MET A 218 8.55 -13.05 0.96
CA MET A 218 7.75 -12.70 2.13
C MET A 218 8.62 -11.90 3.09
N ILE A 219 7.99 -10.94 3.75
CA ILE A 219 8.61 -10.17 4.81
C ILE A 219 7.87 -10.47 6.11
N ALA A 220 8.62 -10.90 7.11
CA ALA A 220 8.11 -11.13 8.45
C ALA A 220 8.51 -9.97 9.37
N LEU A 221 7.63 -9.69 10.32
CA LEU A 221 7.74 -8.67 11.35
C LEU A 221 8.06 -9.32 12.69
N ASP A 222 9.05 -8.77 13.38
CA ASP A 222 9.38 -9.12 14.76
C ASP A 222 8.59 -8.26 15.75
N LEU A 223 7.63 -8.88 16.45
CA LEU A 223 6.87 -8.17 17.48
C LEU A 223 7.60 -8.05 18.83
N ASN A 224 8.77 -8.69 19.00
CA ASN A 224 9.58 -8.61 20.23
C ASN A 224 10.52 -7.40 20.24
N SER A 225 10.79 -6.83 19.08
CA SER A 225 11.69 -5.68 18.92
C SER A 225 11.06 -4.34 19.36
N ASP A 226 11.88 -3.27 19.38
CA ASP A 226 11.54 -1.94 19.89
C ASP A 226 10.40 -1.23 19.11
N ASP A 227 10.16 0.06 19.38
CA ASP A 227 9.10 0.85 18.75
C ASP A 227 9.14 0.87 17.21
N ASP A 228 10.32 0.69 16.61
CA ASP A 228 10.54 0.44 15.18
C ASP A 228 11.06 -0.99 14.99
N PRO A 229 10.18 -1.95 14.66
CA PRO A 229 10.53 -3.35 14.75
C PRO A 229 11.44 -3.82 13.63
N THR A 230 12.17 -4.91 13.89
CA THR A 230 12.99 -5.57 12.89
C THR A 230 12.12 -6.37 11.92
N LEU A 231 12.42 -6.25 10.64
CA LEU A 231 11.86 -7.06 9.58
C LEU A 231 12.88 -8.06 9.06
N TYR A 232 12.37 -9.23 8.70
CA TYR A 232 13.13 -10.34 8.13
C TYR A 232 12.61 -10.65 6.74
N LYS A 233 13.51 -10.88 5.81
CA LYS A 233 13.17 -11.44 4.51
C LYS A 233 13.26 -12.96 4.58
N GLY A 234 12.20 -13.65 4.14
CA GLY A 234 12.23 -15.10 3.99
C GLY A 234 13.24 -15.56 2.93
N ASP A 235 13.92 -16.66 3.23
CA ASP A 235 14.75 -17.41 2.28
C ASP A 235 13.92 -18.49 1.58
N ASN A 236 14.52 -19.22 0.62
CA ASN A 236 13.96 -20.45 0.03
C ASN A 236 12.45 -20.43 -0.23
N TYR A 237 11.96 -19.58 -1.14
CA TYR A 237 10.53 -19.50 -1.44
C TYR A 237 9.67 -19.03 -0.24
N GLY A 238 10.23 -18.20 0.65
CA GLY A 238 9.56 -17.77 1.88
C GLY A 238 9.36 -18.88 2.92
N ASN A 239 9.98 -20.05 2.71
CA ASN A 239 9.75 -21.23 3.54
C ASN A 239 10.46 -21.20 4.88
N SER A 240 11.58 -20.48 5.00
CA SER A 240 12.25 -20.34 6.29
C SER A 240 12.80 -18.95 6.54
N PHE A 241 13.03 -18.72 7.82
CA PHE A 241 13.53 -17.49 8.37
C PHE A 241 14.76 -17.79 9.26
N THR A 242 15.84 -18.35 8.70
CA THR A 242 16.98 -18.82 9.52
C THR A 242 18.32 -18.13 9.21
N ASP A 243 18.59 -17.72 7.97
CA ASP A 243 19.82 -17.01 7.56
C ASP A 243 19.54 -15.56 7.11
N HIS A 244 19.51 -14.63 8.06
CA HIS A 244 18.77 -13.39 7.86
C HIS A 244 19.55 -12.13 7.47
N SER A 245 19.15 -11.60 6.32
CA SER A 245 19.13 -10.15 6.11
C SER A 245 18.01 -9.54 6.94
N THR A 246 18.31 -8.46 7.67
CA THR A 246 17.36 -7.70 8.47
C THR A 246 17.37 -6.22 8.11
N MET A 247 16.23 -5.57 8.30
CA MET A 247 16.04 -4.13 8.08
C MET A 247 15.01 -3.61 9.08
N SER A 248 15.05 -2.34 9.47
CA SER A 248 13.98 -1.78 10.29
C SER A 248 12.67 -1.70 9.49
N PHE A 249 11.54 -1.68 10.18
CA PHE A 249 10.23 -1.55 9.57
C PHE A 249 10.10 -0.23 8.81
N THR A 250 10.60 0.88 9.38
CA THR A 250 10.59 2.18 8.71
C THR A 250 11.41 2.21 7.42
N ASP A 251 12.59 1.61 7.42
CA ASP A 251 13.46 1.53 6.24
C ASP A 251 12.83 0.65 5.16
N TYR A 252 12.18 -0.45 5.54
CA TYR A 252 11.49 -1.32 4.58
C TYR A 252 10.32 -0.63 3.89
N VAL A 253 9.47 0.08 4.66
CA VAL A 253 8.36 0.85 4.10
C VAL A 253 8.91 1.91 3.15
N SER A 254 9.97 2.62 3.55
CA SER A 254 10.63 3.61 2.70
C SER A 254 11.18 3.00 1.41
N LEU A 255 11.91 1.87 1.51
CA LEU A 255 12.43 1.14 0.36
C LEU A 255 11.30 0.73 -0.60
N THR A 256 10.22 0.19 -0.06
CA THR A 256 9.08 -0.30 -0.84
C THR A 256 8.40 0.83 -1.61
N LEU A 257 8.18 1.98 -0.98
CA LEU A 257 7.56 3.14 -1.66
C LEU A 257 8.48 3.73 -2.73
N ASN A 258 9.78 3.84 -2.46
CA ASN A 258 10.73 4.42 -3.42
C ASN A 258 10.98 3.53 -4.63
N LEU A 259 10.95 2.21 -4.44
CA LEU A 259 10.98 1.25 -5.54
C LEU A 259 9.59 1.03 -6.15
N HIS A 260 8.58 1.82 -5.78
CA HIS A 260 7.22 1.73 -6.30
C HIS A 260 6.59 0.31 -6.20
N GLY A 261 7.00 -0.46 -5.19
CA GLY A 261 6.57 -1.84 -5.01
C GLY A 261 7.12 -2.83 -6.04
N LEU A 262 8.21 -2.50 -6.75
CA LEU A 262 8.90 -3.45 -7.64
C LEU A 262 9.22 -4.75 -6.91
N ARG A 263 9.06 -5.88 -7.60
CA ARG A 263 9.31 -7.22 -7.04
C ARG A 263 10.77 -7.44 -6.69
N GLU A 264 11.69 -6.82 -7.43
CA GLU A 264 13.13 -6.88 -7.21
C GLU A 264 13.57 -6.18 -5.92
N ARG A 265 12.66 -5.49 -5.21
CA ARG A 265 12.98 -4.87 -3.91
C ARG A 265 13.57 -5.84 -2.90
N GLY A 266 13.27 -7.14 -3.01
CA GLY A 266 13.89 -8.18 -2.18
C GLY A 266 15.42 -8.25 -2.33
N GLY A 267 15.96 -7.96 -3.52
CA GLY A 267 17.42 -7.86 -3.73
C GLY A 267 18.03 -6.63 -3.06
N TYR A 268 17.33 -5.49 -3.14
CA TYR A 268 17.74 -4.26 -2.45
C TYR A 268 17.65 -4.39 -0.93
N PHE A 269 16.63 -5.11 -0.43
CA PHE A 269 16.52 -5.44 0.99
C PHE A 269 17.78 -6.16 1.48
N VAL A 270 18.24 -7.18 0.76
CA VAL A 270 19.48 -7.92 1.09
C VAL A 270 20.71 -7.03 0.98
N HIS A 271 20.76 -6.14 -0.03
CA HIS A 271 21.88 -5.23 -0.22
C HIS A 271 22.03 -4.19 0.91
N PHE A 272 20.91 -3.68 1.43
CA PHE A 272 20.87 -2.67 2.50
C PHE A 272 20.69 -3.26 3.90
N SER A 273 20.69 -4.59 4.03
CA SER A 273 20.48 -5.22 5.33
C SER A 273 21.65 -4.93 6.27
N SER A 274 21.34 -4.83 7.57
CA SER A 274 22.29 -4.39 8.61
C SER A 274 23.57 -5.26 8.70
N ASN A 275 23.51 -6.50 8.21
CA ASN A 275 24.61 -7.46 8.19
C ASN A 275 25.52 -7.34 6.96
N ASN A 276 25.11 -6.64 5.90
CA ASN A 276 25.91 -6.38 4.71
C ASN A 276 26.47 -4.95 4.76
N HIS A 277 27.73 -4.80 5.17
CA HIS A 277 28.48 -3.54 5.28
C HIS A 277 28.68 -2.79 3.94
N SER A 278 27.60 -2.40 3.28
CA SER A 278 27.59 -1.51 2.12
C SER A 278 27.63 -0.06 2.59
N LYS A 279 28.64 0.70 2.15
CA LYS A 279 28.90 2.13 2.48
C LYS A 279 27.80 3.10 2.02
N THR A 280 26.70 2.61 1.44
CA THR A 280 25.63 3.44 0.89
C THR A 280 24.45 3.42 1.85
N LYS A 281 24.20 4.54 2.52
CA LYS A 281 22.98 4.68 3.33
C LYS A 281 21.78 4.54 2.41
N LEU A 282 20.73 3.85 2.85
CA LEU A 282 19.49 3.67 2.09
C LEU A 282 18.96 5.01 1.54
N GLY A 283 19.05 6.08 2.33
CA GLY A 283 18.67 7.44 1.90
C GLY A 283 19.48 8.02 0.72
N ASP A 284 20.72 7.58 0.50
CA ASP A 284 21.55 8.02 -0.63
C ASP A 284 21.27 7.23 -1.91
N ALA A 285 20.83 5.97 -1.79
CA ALA A 285 20.40 5.14 -2.91
C ALA A 285 18.99 5.46 -3.38
N ILE A 286 18.08 5.73 -2.44
CA ILE A 286 16.70 6.14 -2.70
C ILE A 286 16.63 7.42 -3.53
N LYS A 287 17.51 8.41 -3.27
CA LYS A 287 17.57 9.64 -4.06
C LYS A 287 17.94 9.41 -5.53
N LYS A 288 18.57 8.27 -5.86
CA LYS A 288 18.97 7.92 -7.23
C LYS A 288 17.92 7.07 -7.96
N SER A 289 17.04 6.37 -7.26
CA SER A 289 16.09 5.41 -7.86
C SER A 289 14.70 5.98 -8.09
N SER A 290 14.55 7.28 -8.33
CA SER A 290 13.23 7.91 -8.58
C SER A 290 12.53 7.42 -9.86
N GLU A 291 13.17 6.52 -10.60
CA GLU A 291 12.64 5.95 -11.82
C GLU A 291 12.52 4.42 -11.64
N ILE A 292 11.29 3.90 -11.75
CA ILE A 292 11.08 2.49 -12.03
C ILE A 292 11.87 2.19 -13.31
N PRO A 293 12.84 1.25 -13.30
CA PRO A 293 13.73 1.00 -14.43
C PRO A 293 12.94 0.87 -15.74
N SER A 294 13.24 1.75 -16.70
CA SER A 294 12.89 1.46 -18.09
C SER A 294 13.70 0.23 -18.52
N ARG A 295 13.04 -0.72 -19.17
CA ARG A 295 13.76 -1.83 -19.82
C ARG A 295 14.74 -1.30 -20.87
#